data_AF-A0A6J6GDB5-F1
#
_entry.id   AF-A0A6J6GDB5-F1
#
_cell.length_a   1.000
_cell.length_b   1.000
_cell.length_c   1.000
_cell.angle_alpha   90.00
_cell.angle_beta   90.00
_cell.angle_gamma   90.00
#
_symmetry.space_group_name_H-M   'P 1'
#
loop_
_entity.id
_entity.type
_entity.pdbx_description
1 polymer ?
#
loop_
_entity_poly.entity_id
_entity_poly.type
_entity_poly.pdbx_seq_one_letter_code
_entity_poly.pdbx_strand_id
1 'polypeptide(L)'
;MENSGAVTWREESFIFRSKVTERQYNFRASTILHEMAHMWFGNMTTMKWWDDLWLNESFAEWSSYLALDEGTDFTNGWTNFNAARKTAGYRQDQLSTTHPIATDMVDLEAVNANFDMISYAKGAAVLKQLFAHVGRDNFINGLKAYFDKHAFKNTTLNDLLVEFEATSGRSLKPWVDTWLLTAGVNTLRPVLKIDGDTYASVAIAQEAPKIPVGSTELRPHRLSIALYDNVNGEIKLRKSHELDVAGALTTVPEFAGEKVADLLLINDGDLTYAKIRFDERSIATLKKDLGKIKDSLTRALCWSAAWDMARDAEISATDFVDIAIAGLAGESEVSTVTGLGFQLTTTIELYAHPSHRDALRSKLADACAGFLAAAESGSDHQLQFAKMFTTNATSPEHIERIKALLDGKLPGLKVDADLRWFFVIALTDLGVFGRAEIDAELARDKTKTGEESHAQAIATIPTLEAKQAAWKIITAPETSNSIRAKSIVGFQSIGQRELIAQFADKYFAELQTIWGQGFETGSTFVEQMYPIAVTTQAMLDKSYQWLKNEGKDSPAMLQRYVNEAAEGLARALRAQERDK
;
A
#
# COMPACT_ATOMS: atom_id res chain seq x y z
N MET A 1 -13.29 16.20 0.66
CA MET A 1 -14.70 16.25 1.11
C MET A 1 -15.50 17.00 0.08
N GLU A 2 -16.44 16.27 -0.50
CA GLU A 2 -17.07 16.46 -1.78
C GLU A 2 -18.32 17.35 -1.73
N ASN A 3 -18.39 18.27 -0.76
CA ASN A 3 -19.55 19.14 -0.60
C ASN A 3 -19.90 19.83 -1.93
N SER A 4 -21.14 19.63 -2.40
CA SER A 4 -21.57 20.11 -3.71
C SER A 4 -21.37 21.63 -3.85
N GLY A 5 -20.56 22.04 -4.83
CA GLY A 5 -20.19 23.44 -5.07
C GLY A 5 -19.19 24.05 -4.08
N ALA A 6 -18.69 23.29 -3.09
CA ALA A 6 -17.79 23.78 -2.04
C ALA A 6 -16.82 22.69 -1.52
N VAL A 7 -16.08 22.05 -2.43
CA VAL A 7 -15.12 20.98 -2.08
C VAL A 7 -13.98 21.50 -1.21
N THR A 8 -13.69 20.79 -0.11
CA THR A 8 -12.65 21.17 0.86
C THR A 8 -11.45 20.23 0.84
N TRP A 9 -10.26 20.80 1.07
CA TRP A 9 -8.96 20.13 0.97
C TRP A 9 -8.11 20.41 2.21
N ARG A 10 -7.20 19.48 2.54
CA ARG A 10 -6.17 19.73 3.56
C ARG A 10 -5.00 20.51 2.93
N GLU A 11 -4.73 21.72 3.41
CA GLU A 11 -3.66 22.58 2.87
C GLU A 11 -2.31 21.85 2.75
N GLU A 12 -1.91 21.13 3.81
CA GLU A 12 -0.65 20.38 3.91
C GLU A 12 -0.45 19.31 2.82
N SER A 13 -1.53 18.79 2.24
CA SER A 13 -1.47 17.74 1.21
C SER A 13 -1.49 18.30 -0.21
N PHE A 14 -1.85 19.57 -0.39
CA PHE A 14 -2.15 20.15 -1.71
C PHE A 14 -1.26 21.37 -2.04
N ILE A 15 -0.77 22.08 -1.02
CA ILE A 15 0.09 23.25 -1.15
C ILE A 15 1.50 22.88 -0.67
N PHE A 16 2.41 22.69 -1.62
CA PHE A 16 3.78 22.25 -1.32
C PHE A 16 4.71 23.45 -1.10
N ARG A 17 5.41 23.48 0.05
CA ARG A 17 6.43 24.49 0.35
C ARG A 17 7.81 24.18 -0.26
N SER A 18 8.05 22.91 -0.59
CA SER A 18 9.33 22.35 -1.04
C SER A 18 9.16 21.59 -2.36
N LYS A 19 10.28 21.19 -2.99
CA LYS A 19 10.19 20.33 -4.18
C LYS A 19 9.54 19.00 -3.77
N VAL A 20 8.48 18.63 -4.48
CA VAL A 20 7.87 17.30 -4.40
C VAL A 20 8.09 16.52 -5.69
N THR A 21 7.94 15.21 -5.62
CA THR A 21 8.06 14.35 -6.80
C THR A 21 6.76 14.31 -7.58
N GLU A 22 6.82 13.84 -8.83
CA GLU A 22 5.66 13.57 -9.67
C GLU A 22 4.58 12.75 -8.94
N ARG A 23 4.98 11.79 -8.08
CA ARG A 23 4.07 11.02 -7.23
C ARG A 23 3.11 11.91 -6.43
N GLN A 24 3.58 13.01 -5.83
CA GLN A 24 2.71 13.91 -5.05
C GLN A 24 1.77 14.71 -5.95
N TYR A 25 2.23 15.11 -7.15
CA TYR A 25 1.36 15.77 -8.11
C TYR A 25 0.29 14.83 -8.65
N ASN A 26 0.65 13.58 -8.92
CA ASN A 26 -0.28 12.53 -9.33
C ASN A 26 -1.30 12.23 -8.22
N PHE A 27 -0.87 12.08 -6.96
CA PHE A 27 -1.77 11.93 -5.82
C PHE A 27 -2.73 13.12 -5.68
N ARG A 28 -2.22 14.36 -5.80
CA ARG A 28 -3.05 15.56 -5.78
C ARG A 28 -4.08 15.54 -6.90
N ALA A 29 -3.67 15.21 -8.12
CA ALA A 29 -4.57 15.12 -9.28
C ALA A 29 -5.62 14.03 -9.09
N SER A 30 -5.25 12.84 -8.63
CA SER A 30 -6.18 11.74 -8.36
C SER A 30 -7.19 12.13 -7.29
N THR A 31 -6.77 12.78 -6.20
CA THR A 31 -7.73 13.22 -5.17
C THR A 31 -8.62 14.35 -5.69
N ILE A 32 -8.12 15.26 -6.52
CA ILE A 32 -8.99 16.26 -7.17
C ILE A 32 -10.06 15.58 -8.02
N LEU A 33 -9.65 14.65 -8.87
CA LEU A 33 -10.56 13.91 -9.74
C LEU A 33 -11.56 13.05 -8.96
N HIS A 34 -11.16 12.45 -7.84
CA HIS A 34 -12.04 11.70 -6.93
C HIS A 34 -13.19 12.56 -6.42
N GLU A 35 -12.87 13.75 -5.89
CA GLU A 35 -13.90 14.65 -5.37
C GLU A 35 -14.74 15.27 -6.49
N MET A 36 -14.20 15.44 -7.70
CA MET A 36 -14.99 15.85 -8.86
C MET A 36 -15.92 14.74 -9.33
N ALA A 37 -15.49 13.48 -9.29
CA ALA A 37 -16.34 12.33 -9.60
C ALA A 37 -17.54 12.24 -8.66
N HIS A 38 -17.38 12.65 -7.40
CA HIS A 38 -18.48 12.72 -6.44
C HIS A 38 -19.60 13.69 -6.83
N MET A 39 -19.36 14.66 -7.73
CA MET A 39 -20.45 15.49 -8.28
C MET A 39 -21.52 14.64 -8.98
N TRP A 40 -21.14 13.47 -9.50
CA TRP A 40 -22.05 12.46 -10.03
C TRP A 40 -22.33 11.37 -8.98
N PHE A 41 -21.29 10.68 -8.53
CA PHE A 41 -21.38 9.53 -7.61
C PHE A 41 -21.39 9.99 -6.15
N GLY A 42 -22.58 10.19 -5.58
CA GLY A 42 -22.78 10.62 -4.21
C GLY A 42 -23.58 11.90 -4.11
N ASN A 43 -23.33 12.89 -4.97
CA ASN A 43 -24.09 14.15 -4.96
C ASN A 43 -25.31 14.12 -5.89
N MET A 44 -25.12 13.81 -7.18
CA MET A 44 -26.23 13.75 -8.14
C MET A 44 -27.06 12.48 -7.95
N THR A 45 -26.42 11.33 -7.73
CA THR A 45 -27.08 10.09 -7.31
C THR A 45 -26.45 9.62 -6.01
N THR A 46 -27.23 9.56 -4.94
CA THR A 46 -26.74 9.21 -3.60
C THR A 46 -27.23 7.82 -3.21
N MET A 47 -26.43 7.00 -2.55
CA MET A 47 -26.95 5.76 -1.98
C MET A 47 -28.14 6.01 -1.04
N LYS A 48 -29.09 5.08 -1.01
CA LYS A 48 -30.27 5.16 -0.13
C LYS A 48 -29.91 4.97 1.33
N TRP A 49 -28.93 4.11 1.60
CA TRP A 49 -28.37 3.85 2.91
C TRP A 49 -26.90 3.47 2.80
N TRP A 50 -26.18 3.45 3.92
CA TRP A 50 -24.74 3.29 3.97
C TRP A 50 -24.24 1.90 3.59
N ASP A 51 -25.13 0.91 3.50
CA ASP A 51 -24.83 -0.43 2.99
C ASP A 51 -24.31 -0.41 1.55
N ASP A 52 -24.72 0.61 0.79
CA ASP A 52 -24.28 0.91 -0.56
C ASP A 52 -23.25 2.06 -0.62
N LEU A 53 -22.52 2.37 0.47
CA LEU A 53 -21.47 3.41 0.51
C LEU A 53 -20.47 3.29 -0.66
N TRP A 54 -20.13 2.06 -1.02
CA TRP A 54 -19.23 1.75 -2.12
C TRP A 54 -19.73 2.27 -3.49
N LEU A 55 -21.05 2.43 -3.70
CA LEU A 55 -21.60 3.05 -4.91
C LEU A 55 -21.10 4.49 -5.11
N ASN A 56 -20.78 5.18 -4.01
CA ASN A 56 -20.16 6.49 -4.06
C ASN A 56 -18.64 6.33 -4.15
N GLU A 57 -18.04 5.70 -3.12
CA GLU A 57 -16.59 5.78 -2.90
C GLU A 57 -15.77 4.94 -3.88
N SER A 58 -16.22 3.72 -4.18
CA SER A 58 -15.53 2.87 -5.15
C SER A 58 -15.61 3.46 -6.55
N PHE A 59 -16.76 4.03 -6.93
CA PHE A 59 -16.95 4.65 -8.25
C PHE A 59 -16.15 5.94 -8.38
N ALA A 60 -16.16 6.79 -7.35
CA ALA A 60 -15.32 7.99 -7.33
C ALA A 60 -13.84 7.62 -7.46
N GLU A 61 -13.38 6.63 -6.72
CA GLU A 61 -12.01 6.14 -6.78
C GLU A 61 -11.70 5.57 -8.18
N TRP A 62 -12.49 4.62 -8.69
CA TRP A 62 -12.29 4.03 -10.02
C TRP A 62 -12.28 5.06 -11.14
N SER A 63 -13.28 5.95 -11.16
CA SER A 63 -13.41 6.97 -12.20
C SER A 63 -12.31 8.03 -12.10
N SER A 64 -11.80 8.32 -10.91
CA SER A 64 -10.67 9.23 -10.75
C SER A 64 -9.42 8.72 -11.46
N TYR A 65 -9.11 7.42 -11.36
CA TYR A 65 -7.95 6.84 -12.05
C TYR A 65 -8.18 6.69 -13.55
N LEU A 66 -9.40 6.39 -13.98
CA LEU A 66 -9.74 6.40 -15.40
C LEU A 66 -9.58 7.81 -16.01
N ALA A 67 -10.13 8.83 -15.34
CA ALA A 67 -10.04 10.22 -15.76
C ALA A 67 -8.61 10.78 -15.66
N LEU A 68 -7.81 10.30 -14.70
CA LEU A 68 -6.41 10.67 -14.59
C LEU A 68 -5.65 10.21 -15.83
N ASP A 69 -5.80 8.93 -16.17
CA ASP A 69 -5.09 8.27 -17.27
C ASP A 69 -5.51 8.76 -18.66
N GLU A 70 -6.81 9.01 -18.85
CA GLU A 70 -7.36 9.38 -20.17
C GLU A 70 -7.59 10.90 -20.33
N GLY A 71 -7.65 11.66 -19.24
CA GLY A 71 -8.10 13.05 -19.23
C GLY A 71 -7.04 14.06 -18.78
N THR A 72 -5.82 13.62 -18.44
CA THR A 72 -4.73 14.50 -18.00
C THR A 72 -3.41 14.14 -18.66
N ASP A 73 -2.35 14.89 -18.35
CA ASP A 73 -0.99 14.59 -18.81
C ASP A 73 -0.36 13.37 -18.09
N PHE A 74 -1.00 12.84 -17.03
CA PHE A 74 -0.54 11.64 -16.33
C PHE A 74 -1.06 10.37 -17.01
N THR A 75 -0.17 9.61 -17.64
CA THR A 75 -0.53 8.36 -18.34
C THR A 75 -0.16 7.09 -17.56
N ASN A 76 0.05 7.22 -16.25
CA ASN A 76 0.49 6.15 -15.34
C ASN A 76 -0.50 5.95 -14.18
N GLY A 77 -1.77 6.35 -14.36
CA GLY A 77 -2.77 6.33 -13.29
C GLY A 77 -2.98 4.92 -12.73
N TRP A 78 -3.19 3.95 -13.61
CA TRP A 78 -3.39 2.55 -13.20
C TRP A 78 -2.13 1.91 -12.60
N THR A 79 -0.95 2.32 -13.06
CA THR A 79 0.33 1.91 -12.45
C THR A 79 0.42 2.38 -11.00
N ASN A 80 0.05 3.64 -10.74
CA ASN A 80 0.06 4.21 -9.39
C ASN A 80 -1.02 3.60 -8.49
N PHE A 81 -2.21 3.33 -9.05
CA PHE A 81 -3.27 2.61 -8.36
C PHE A 81 -2.79 1.23 -7.89
N ASN A 82 -2.14 0.46 -8.78
CA ASN A 82 -1.62 -0.85 -8.46
C ASN A 82 -0.53 -0.79 -7.36
N ALA A 83 0.46 0.07 -7.55
CA ALA A 83 1.62 0.19 -6.66
C ALA A 83 1.26 0.67 -5.24
N ALA A 84 0.19 1.44 -5.08
CA ALA A 84 -0.20 2.02 -3.79
C ALA A 84 -1.57 1.55 -3.29
N ARG A 85 -2.65 1.89 -4.00
CA ARG A 85 -4.04 1.72 -3.51
C ARG A 85 -4.43 0.25 -3.44
N LYS A 86 -4.18 -0.50 -4.51
CA LYS A 86 -4.53 -1.93 -4.59
C LYS A 86 -3.79 -2.75 -3.53
N THR A 87 -2.52 -2.43 -3.29
CA THR A 87 -1.72 -3.03 -2.20
C THR A 87 -2.35 -2.80 -0.82
N ALA A 88 -2.90 -1.61 -0.57
CA ALA A 88 -3.61 -1.29 0.67
C ALA A 88 -4.94 -2.05 0.78
N GLY A 89 -5.69 -2.19 -0.32
CA GLY A 89 -6.87 -3.05 -0.40
C GLY A 89 -6.54 -4.51 -0.03
N TYR A 90 -5.49 -5.08 -0.63
CA TYR A 90 -5.02 -6.43 -0.28
C TYR A 90 -4.63 -6.55 1.19
N ARG A 91 -4.10 -5.50 1.82
CA ARG A 91 -3.78 -5.54 3.24
C ARG A 91 -5.04 -5.66 4.08
N GLN A 92 -6.04 -4.80 3.85
CA GLN A 92 -7.26 -4.79 4.64
C GLN A 92 -8.06 -6.08 4.46
N ASP A 93 -8.19 -6.56 3.22
CA ASP A 93 -8.99 -7.74 2.87
C ASP A 93 -8.38 -9.08 3.33
N GLN A 94 -7.17 -9.04 3.91
CA GLN A 94 -6.48 -10.19 4.50
C GLN A 94 -6.47 -10.17 6.03
N LEU A 95 -7.16 -9.21 6.66
CA LEU A 95 -7.34 -9.14 8.11
C LEU A 95 -8.63 -9.83 8.51
N SER A 96 -8.69 -10.37 9.72
CA SER A 96 -9.89 -11.00 10.28
C SER A 96 -11.11 -10.07 10.34
N THR A 97 -10.87 -8.75 10.25
CA THR A 97 -11.85 -7.67 10.18
C THR A 97 -12.33 -7.37 8.76
N THR A 98 -11.95 -8.19 7.77
CA THR A 98 -12.45 -8.08 6.40
C THR A 98 -13.98 -8.18 6.35
N HIS A 99 -14.57 -7.56 5.34
CA HIS A 99 -15.99 -7.62 5.05
C HIS A 99 -16.25 -7.63 3.53
N PRO A 100 -17.46 -8.04 3.11
CA PRO A 100 -17.92 -7.82 1.73
C PRO A 100 -17.94 -6.33 1.38
N ILE A 101 -17.82 -6.00 0.09
CA ILE A 101 -17.88 -4.60 -0.37
C ILE A 101 -19.26 -3.99 -0.08
N ALA A 102 -20.32 -4.73 -0.37
CA ALA A 102 -21.68 -4.38 0.02
C ALA A 102 -22.03 -5.14 1.30
N THR A 103 -22.16 -4.42 2.42
CA THR A 103 -22.36 -5.00 3.75
C THR A 103 -23.35 -4.17 4.56
N ASP A 104 -24.03 -4.80 5.53
CA ASP A 104 -25.08 -4.15 6.31
C ASP A 104 -24.49 -3.12 7.29
N MET A 105 -25.04 -1.90 7.29
CA MET A 105 -24.63 -0.80 8.16
C MET A 105 -25.70 -0.55 9.21
N VAL A 106 -25.58 -1.24 10.33
CA VAL A 106 -26.59 -1.25 11.40
C VAL A 106 -26.55 -0.01 12.30
N ASP A 107 -25.40 0.66 12.40
CA ASP A 107 -25.21 1.87 13.20
C ASP A 107 -24.05 2.74 12.66
N LEU A 108 -23.81 3.89 13.31
CA LEU A 108 -22.76 4.83 12.90
C LEU A 108 -21.33 4.32 13.17
N GLU A 109 -21.13 3.39 14.11
CA GLU A 109 -19.82 2.79 14.34
C GLU A 109 -19.47 1.85 13.18
N ALA A 110 -20.44 1.05 12.73
CA ALA A 110 -20.32 0.24 11.52
C ALA A 110 -20.03 1.10 10.28
N VAL A 111 -20.72 2.23 10.12
CA VAL A 111 -20.44 3.18 9.03
C VAL A 111 -18.99 3.66 9.07
N ASN A 112 -18.52 4.18 10.21
CA ASN A 112 -17.15 4.66 10.35
C ASN A 112 -16.11 3.55 10.10
N ALA A 113 -16.40 2.32 10.51
CA ALA A 113 -15.54 1.17 10.34
C ALA A 113 -15.39 0.72 8.87
N ASN A 114 -16.31 1.13 8.00
CA ASN A 114 -16.34 0.76 6.58
C ASN A 114 -15.83 1.87 5.64
N PHE A 115 -15.47 3.04 6.17
CA PHE A 115 -14.65 4.02 5.46
C PHE A 115 -13.18 3.56 5.43
N ASP A 116 -12.94 2.40 4.82
CA ASP A 116 -11.65 1.72 4.81
C ASP A 116 -11.22 1.28 3.40
N MET A 117 -10.03 0.67 3.30
CA MET A 117 -9.47 0.32 2.00
C MET A 117 -10.24 -0.77 1.23
N ILE A 118 -11.25 -1.41 1.82
CA ILE A 118 -12.18 -2.31 1.11
C ILE A 118 -13.16 -1.46 0.28
N SER A 119 -13.81 -0.47 0.89
CA SER A 119 -14.76 0.42 0.19
C SER A 119 -14.11 1.29 -0.88
N TYR A 120 -12.85 1.71 -0.67
CA TYR A 120 -12.11 2.51 -1.66
C TYR A 120 -11.36 1.61 -2.67
N ALA A 121 -10.28 0.95 -2.24
CA ALA A 121 -9.36 0.30 -3.17
C ALA A 121 -9.85 -1.06 -3.69
N LYS A 122 -10.35 -1.96 -2.82
CA LYS A 122 -10.91 -3.24 -3.30
C LYS A 122 -12.11 -2.96 -4.20
N GLY A 123 -13.01 -2.08 -3.76
CA GLY A 123 -14.16 -1.63 -4.53
C GLY A 123 -13.78 -1.10 -5.92
N ALA A 124 -12.83 -0.17 -6.02
CA ALA A 124 -12.37 0.34 -7.31
C ALA A 124 -11.71 -0.73 -8.21
N ALA A 125 -10.94 -1.65 -7.62
CA ALA A 125 -10.35 -2.76 -8.38
C ALA A 125 -11.42 -3.74 -8.87
N VAL A 126 -12.45 -3.98 -8.08
CA VAL A 126 -13.61 -4.81 -8.44
C VAL A 126 -14.50 -4.12 -9.48
N LEU A 127 -14.60 -2.80 -9.46
CA LEU A 127 -15.22 -2.03 -10.55
C LEU A 127 -14.42 -2.10 -11.85
N LYS A 128 -13.08 -2.08 -11.78
CA LYS A 128 -12.23 -2.33 -12.96
C LYS A 128 -12.48 -3.74 -13.52
N GLN A 129 -12.65 -4.73 -12.66
CA GLN A 129 -13.04 -6.09 -13.05
C GLN A 129 -14.43 -6.13 -13.70
N LEU A 130 -15.42 -5.41 -13.16
CA LEU A 130 -16.76 -5.30 -13.73
C LEU A 130 -16.73 -4.61 -15.10
N PHE A 131 -15.95 -3.54 -15.22
CA PHE A 131 -15.71 -2.82 -16.47
C PHE A 131 -15.14 -3.74 -17.56
N ALA A 132 -14.16 -4.58 -17.22
CA ALA A 132 -13.63 -5.59 -18.13
C ALA A 132 -14.67 -6.68 -18.46
N HIS A 133 -15.48 -7.11 -17.49
CA HIS A 133 -16.48 -8.16 -17.66
C HIS A 133 -17.69 -7.73 -18.53
N VAL A 134 -18.16 -6.50 -18.35
CA VAL A 134 -19.31 -5.89 -19.06
C VAL A 134 -18.89 -5.34 -20.42
N GLY A 135 -17.65 -4.90 -20.54
CA GLY A 135 -17.10 -4.21 -21.69
C GLY A 135 -17.30 -2.69 -21.60
N ARG A 136 -16.28 -1.93 -22.01
CA ARG A 136 -16.20 -0.47 -21.87
C ARG A 136 -17.45 0.26 -22.36
N ASP A 137 -17.85 0.04 -23.61
CA ASP A 137 -18.95 0.80 -24.22
C ASP A 137 -20.28 0.53 -23.52
N ASN A 138 -20.53 -0.73 -23.15
CA ASN A 138 -21.72 -1.13 -22.42
C ASN A 138 -21.73 -0.50 -21.02
N PHE A 139 -20.59 -0.53 -20.32
CA PHE A 139 -20.45 0.07 -18.99
C PHE A 139 -20.73 1.58 -19.02
N ILE A 140 -20.13 2.32 -19.97
CA ILE A 140 -20.36 3.76 -20.11
C ILE A 140 -21.81 4.07 -20.49
N ASN A 141 -22.42 3.30 -21.39
CA ASN A 141 -23.82 3.49 -21.77
C ASN A 141 -24.78 3.18 -20.61
N GLY A 142 -24.48 2.16 -19.80
CA GLY A 142 -25.25 1.84 -18.60
C GLY A 142 -25.18 2.95 -17.56
N LEU A 143 -23.99 3.54 -17.33
CA LEU A 143 -23.84 4.70 -16.44
C LEU A 143 -24.66 5.91 -16.92
N LYS A 144 -24.65 6.20 -18.23
CA LYS A 144 -25.49 7.29 -18.80
C LYS A 144 -26.97 7.05 -18.53
N ALA A 145 -27.46 5.85 -18.83
CA ALA A 145 -28.86 5.48 -18.59
C ALA A 145 -29.24 5.57 -17.10
N TYR A 146 -28.34 5.12 -16.23
CA TYR A 146 -28.49 5.23 -14.77
C TYR A 146 -28.61 6.69 -14.32
N PHE A 147 -27.68 7.57 -14.73
CA PHE A 147 -27.74 8.98 -14.36
C PHE A 147 -28.99 9.68 -14.91
N ASP A 148 -29.38 9.41 -16.16
CA ASP A 148 -30.57 10.02 -16.77
C ASP A 148 -31.86 9.66 -15.99
N LYS A 149 -31.95 8.43 -15.47
CA LYS A 149 -33.13 7.96 -14.71
C LYS A 149 -33.13 8.40 -13.25
N HIS A 150 -31.95 8.46 -12.63
CA HIS A 150 -31.79 8.60 -11.18
C HIS A 150 -31.25 9.95 -10.72
N ALA A 151 -30.98 10.89 -11.63
CA ALA A 151 -30.57 12.25 -11.31
C ALA A 151 -31.36 12.88 -10.15
N PHE A 152 -30.62 13.37 -9.14
CA PHE A 152 -31.11 14.04 -7.93
C PHE A 152 -32.01 13.15 -7.05
N LYS A 153 -31.76 11.84 -7.03
CA LYS A 153 -32.47 10.86 -6.22
C LYS A 153 -31.52 9.98 -5.44
N ASN A 154 -32.10 9.22 -4.52
CA ASN A 154 -31.42 8.11 -3.86
C ASN A 154 -31.56 6.82 -4.67
N THR A 155 -30.51 5.99 -4.67
CA THR A 155 -30.46 4.72 -5.41
C THR A 155 -29.98 3.57 -4.54
N THR A 156 -30.23 2.37 -5.02
CA THR A 156 -29.73 1.10 -4.48
C THR A 156 -28.84 0.42 -5.52
N LEU A 157 -28.06 -0.59 -5.11
CA LEU A 157 -27.29 -1.42 -6.02
C LEU A 157 -28.12 -1.93 -7.22
N ASN A 158 -29.35 -2.38 -6.97
CA ASN A 158 -30.19 -2.92 -8.02
C ASN A 158 -30.54 -1.88 -9.10
N ASP A 159 -30.70 -0.61 -8.75
CA ASP A 159 -30.98 0.46 -9.71
C ASP A 159 -29.83 0.67 -10.72
N LEU A 160 -28.59 0.40 -10.31
CA LEU A 160 -27.43 0.45 -11.19
C LEU A 160 -27.32 -0.82 -12.05
N LEU A 161 -27.49 -1.99 -11.44
CA LEU A 161 -27.29 -3.28 -12.12
C LEU A 161 -28.24 -3.46 -13.31
N VAL A 162 -29.51 -3.08 -13.17
CA VAL A 162 -30.49 -3.22 -14.25
C VAL A 162 -30.06 -2.48 -15.53
N GLU A 163 -29.34 -1.37 -15.41
CA GLU A 163 -28.86 -0.60 -16.57
C GLU A 163 -27.63 -1.26 -17.22
N PHE A 164 -26.74 -1.86 -16.42
CA PHE A 164 -25.63 -2.66 -16.94
C PHE A 164 -26.09 -3.98 -17.58
N GLU A 165 -27.07 -4.66 -17.00
CA GLU A 165 -27.66 -5.87 -17.60
C GLU A 165 -28.35 -5.53 -18.92
N ALA A 166 -29.11 -4.42 -18.97
CA ALA A 166 -29.80 -3.98 -20.19
C ALA A 166 -28.84 -3.62 -21.34
N THR A 167 -27.68 -3.03 -21.03
CA THR A 167 -26.70 -2.61 -22.04
C THR A 167 -25.76 -3.73 -22.47
N SER A 168 -25.40 -4.64 -21.56
CA SER A 168 -24.47 -5.73 -21.85
C SER A 168 -25.12 -7.05 -22.26
N GLY A 169 -26.40 -7.24 -21.95
CA GLY A 169 -27.10 -8.52 -22.12
C GLY A 169 -26.63 -9.63 -21.18
N ARG A 170 -25.75 -9.34 -20.21
CA ARG A 170 -25.26 -10.30 -19.22
C ARG A 170 -26.06 -10.18 -17.93
N SER A 171 -26.43 -11.30 -17.33
CA SER A 171 -26.92 -11.26 -15.95
C SER A 171 -25.76 -11.04 -14.99
N LEU A 172 -25.88 -10.01 -14.16
CA LEU A 172 -24.88 -9.62 -13.17
C LEU A 172 -25.17 -10.19 -11.79
N LYS A 173 -26.34 -10.77 -11.55
CA LYS A 173 -26.66 -11.35 -10.23
C LYS A 173 -25.59 -12.35 -9.74
N PRO A 174 -25.14 -13.35 -10.53
CA PRO A 174 -24.11 -14.28 -10.06
C PRO A 174 -22.78 -13.59 -9.78
N TRP A 175 -22.46 -12.53 -10.55
CA TRP A 175 -21.26 -11.74 -10.36
C TRP A 175 -21.33 -10.93 -9.05
N VAL A 176 -22.47 -10.32 -8.76
CA VAL A 176 -22.72 -9.54 -7.53
C VAL A 176 -22.64 -10.45 -6.30
N ASP A 177 -23.29 -11.61 -6.36
CA ASP A 177 -23.34 -12.58 -5.26
C ASP A 177 -21.93 -12.99 -4.79
N THR A 178 -20.96 -13.06 -5.71
CA THR A 178 -19.58 -13.50 -5.41
C THR A 178 -18.60 -12.33 -5.23
N TRP A 179 -18.71 -11.24 -5.99
CA TRP A 179 -17.74 -10.13 -5.92
C TRP A 179 -18.08 -9.08 -4.86
N LEU A 180 -19.36 -8.78 -4.66
CA LEU A 180 -19.79 -7.70 -3.78
C LEU A 180 -20.26 -8.20 -2.41
N LEU A 181 -20.89 -9.38 -2.37
CA LEU A 181 -21.52 -9.93 -1.16
C LEU A 181 -20.64 -10.94 -0.40
N THR A 182 -19.40 -11.16 -0.82
CA THR A 182 -18.45 -12.01 -0.08
C THR A 182 -17.12 -11.30 0.18
N ALA A 183 -16.43 -11.72 1.25
CA ALA A 183 -15.17 -11.14 1.70
C ALA A 183 -13.94 -11.96 1.25
N GLY A 184 -12.76 -11.35 1.36
CA GLY A 184 -11.48 -12.00 1.08
C GLY A 184 -11.05 -11.98 -0.38
N VAL A 185 -9.82 -12.44 -0.61
CA VAL A 185 -9.13 -12.38 -1.89
C VAL A 185 -8.66 -13.77 -2.36
N ASN A 186 -8.96 -14.12 -3.60
CA ASN A 186 -8.50 -15.36 -4.23
C ASN A 186 -7.00 -15.29 -4.56
N THR A 187 -6.32 -16.45 -4.55
CA THR A 187 -4.95 -16.56 -5.05
C THR A 187 -4.95 -17.35 -6.36
N LEU A 188 -4.24 -16.85 -7.38
CA LEU A 188 -4.10 -17.46 -8.70
C LEU A 188 -2.66 -17.95 -8.89
N ARG A 189 -2.52 -19.22 -9.28
CA ARG A 189 -1.22 -19.89 -9.42
C ARG A 189 -1.13 -20.63 -10.75
N PRO A 190 0.00 -20.55 -11.47
CA PRO A 190 0.21 -21.36 -12.66
C PRO A 190 0.42 -22.83 -12.29
N VAL A 191 -0.23 -23.72 -13.02
CA VAL A 191 -0.03 -25.17 -13.01
C VAL A 191 0.51 -25.55 -14.38
N LEU A 192 1.80 -25.88 -14.42
CA LEU A 192 2.56 -26.04 -15.65
C LEU A 192 3.00 -27.49 -15.82
N LYS A 193 2.77 -28.04 -17.02
CA LYS A 193 3.44 -29.26 -17.47
C LYS A 193 4.36 -28.88 -18.62
N ILE A 194 5.64 -29.13 -18.45
CA ILE A 194 6.69 -28.81 -19.42
C ILE A 194 7.15 -30.11 -20.09
N ASP A 195 7.29 -30.10 -21.40
CA ASP A 195 7.88 -31.17 -22.21
C ASP A 195 9.00 -30.59 -23.08
N GLY A 196 10.24 -30.96 -22.78
CA GLY A 196 11.43 -30.33 -23.34
C GLY A 196 11.50 -28.83 -23.02
N ASP A 197 11.51 -27.99 -24.05
CA ASP A 197 11.52 -26.53 -23.95
C ASP A 197 10.14 -25.91 -24.23
N THR A 198 9.07 -26.70 -24.24
CA THR A 198 7.70 -26.25 -24.53
C THR A 198 6.73 -26.56 -23.38
N TYR A 199 5.64 -25.80 -23.30
CA TYR A 199 4.52 -26.11 -22.41
C TYR A 199 3.70 -27.25 -23.03
N ALA A 200 3.68 -28.41 -22.38
CA ALA A 200 2.71 -29.46 -22.71
C ALA A 200 1.29 -29.04 -22.32
N SER A 201 1.14 -28.34 -21.18
CA SER A 201 -0.11 -27.71 -20.77
C SER A 201 0.12 -26.56 -19.79
N VAL A 202 -0.69 -25.52 -19.90
CA VAL A 202 -0.80 -24.44 -18.92
C VAL A 202 -2.22 -24.43 -18.36
N ALA A 203 -2.34 -24.33 -17.04
CA ALA A 203 -3.60 -24.08 -16.35
C ALA A 203 -3.39 -23.11 -15.20
N ILE A 204 -4.45 -22.42 -14.78
CA ILE A 204 -4.45 -21.56 -13.60
C ILE A 204 -5.26 -22.23 -12.51
N ALA A 205 -4.63 -22.50 -11.38
CA ALA A 205 -5.31 -22.92 -10.16
C ALA A 205 -5.80 -21.68 -9.40
N GLN A 206 -7.05 -21.75 -8.94
CA GLN A 206 -7.64 -20.76 -8.07
C GLN A 206 -7.76 -21.32 -6.65
N GLU A 207 -7.20 -20.60 -5.69
CA GLU A 207 -7.28 -20.91 -4.26
C GLU A 207 -8.29 -19.98 -3.60
N ALA A 208 -9.14 -20.54 -2.73
CA ALA A 208 -10.11 -19.78 -1.95
C ALA A 208 -9.39 -18.83 -0.97
N PRO A 209 -10.03 -17.72 -0.53
CA PRO A 209 -9.45 -16.83 0.46
C PRO A 209 -9.10 -17.56 1.76
N LYS A 210 -7.93 -17.25 2.32
CA LYS A 210 -7.57 -17.74 3.68
C LYS A 210 -8.39 -17.04 4.77
N ILE A 211 -8.87 -15.84 4.48
CA ILE A 211 -9.64 -14.97 5.36
C ILE A 211 -10.88 -14.49 4.58
N PRO A 212 -12.10 -14.59 5.13
CA PRO A 212 -12.46 -15.20 6.42
C PRO A 212 -12.07 -16.69 6.50
N VAL A 213 -11.75 -17.15 7.70
CA VAL A 213 -11.36 -18.56 7.94
C VAL A 213 -12.50 -19.48 7.52
N GLY A 214 -12.16 -20.51 6.72
CA GLY A 214 -13.15 -21.47 6.20
C GLY A 214 -13.85 -21.04 4.91
N SER A 215 -13.43 -19.93 4.29
CA SER A 215 -13.96 -19.53 2.98
C SER A 215 -13.73 -20.61 1.91
N THR A 216 -14.76 -20.84 1.10
CA THR A 216 -14.73 -21.73 -0.07
C THR A 216 -14.95 -20.97 -1.37
N GLU A 217 -14.95 -19.64 -1.32
CA GLU A 217 -15.37 -18.79 -2.45
C GLU A 217 -14.34 -18.82 -3.58
N LEU A 218 -14.79 -19.14 -4.79
CA LEU A 218 -13.98 -19.11 -6.02
C LEU A 218 -14.63 -18.17 -7.03
N ARG A 219 -14.12 -16.94 -7.09
CA ARG A 219 -14.67 -15.88 -7.93
C ARG A 219 -14.33 -16.14 -9.41
N PRO A 220 -15.25 -15.86 -10.34
CA PRO A 220 -14.92 -15.83 -11.75
C PRO A 220 -14.11 -14.55 -12.04
N HIS A 221 -12.93 -14.72 -12.64
CA HIS A 221 -12.02 -13.63 -13.00
C HIS A 221 -11.90 -13.51 -14.53
N ARG A 222 -12.37 -12.40 -15.10
CA ARG A 222 -12.01 -11.96 -16.46
C ARG A 222 -10.64 -11.29 -16.41
N LEU A 223 -9.62 -11.90 -16.99
CA LEU A 223 -8.24 -11.40 -16.96
C LEU A 223 -7.45 -11.83 -18.19
N SER A 224 -6.23 -11.33 -18.33
CA SER A 224 -5.27 -11.78 -19.35
C SER A 224 -4.10 -12.53 -18.71
N ILE A 225 -3.61 -13.56 -19.41
CA ILE A 225 -2.36 -14.24 -19.07
C ILE A 225 -1.39 -13.99 -20.22
N ALA A 226 -0.13 -13.69 -19.90
CA ALA A 226 0.86 -13.31 -20.88
C ALA A 226 2.18 -14.07 -20.71
N LEU A 227 2.81 -14.34 -21.85
CA LEU A 227 4.13 -14.95 -21.98
C LEU A 227 5.11 -13.86 -22.42
N TYR A 228 6.15 -13.65 -21.63
CA TYR A 228 7.22 -12.69 -21.88
C TYR A 228 8.56 -13.41 -22.02
N ASP A 229 9.40 -12.93 -22.95
CA ASP A 229 10.73 -13.48 -23.21
C ASP A 229 11.81 -12.40 -23.09
N ASN A 230 13.01 -12.80 -22.70
CA ASN A 230 14.20 -11.97 -22.77
C ASN A 230 14.70 -11.91 -24.22
N VAL A 231 14.53 -10.76 -24.87
CA VAL A 231 15.00 -10.49 -26.22
C VAL A 231 16.07 -9.40 -26.15
N ASN A 232 17.33 -9.82 -26.30
CA ASN A 232 18.51 -8.94 -26.25
C ASN A 232 18.62 -8.13 -24.95
N GLY A 233 18.26 -8.73 -23.81
CA GLY A 233 18.30 -8.08 -22.51
C GLY A 233 17.04 -7.31 -22.14
N GLU A 234 16.02 -7.22 -23.01
CA GLU A 234 14.72 -6.62 -22.69
C GLU A 234 13.66 -7.71 -22.48
N ILE A 235 12.81 -7.58 -21.45
CA ILE A 235 11.68 -8.49 -21.25
C ILE A 235 10.51 -7.99 -22.10
N LYS A 236 10.16 -8.73 -23.16
CA LYS A 236 9.15 -8.34 -24.14
C LYS A 236 7.98 -9.30 -24.15
N LEU A 237 6.78 -8.75 -24.32
CA LEU A 237 5.57 -9.53 -24.51
C LEU A 237 5.70 -10.36 -25.80
N ARG A 238 5.61 -11.68 -25.67
CA ARG A 238 5.50 -12.61 -26.82
C ARG A 238 4.05 -12.84 -27.19
N LYS A 239 3.21 -13.17 -26.21
CA LYS A 239 1.81 -13.56 -26.43
C LYS A 239 0.97 -13.22 -25.20
N SER A 240 -0.22 -12.67 -25.40
CA SER A 240 -1.22 -12.45 -24.34
C SER A 240 -2.53 -13.10 -24.75
N HIS A 241 -3.27 -13.64 -23.79
CA HIS A 241 -4.58 -14.25 -24.00
C HIS A 241 -5.54 -13.85 -22.88
N GLU A 242 -6.63 -13.20 -23.24
CA GLU A 242 -7.72 -12.83 -22.32
C GLU A 242 -8.75 -13.97 -22.23
N LEU A 243 -9.08 -14.37 -21.00
CA LEU A 243 -9.98 -15.48 -20.70
C LEU A 243 -10.72 -15.26 -19.38
N ASP A 244 -11.70 -16.14 -19.12
CA ASP A 244 -12.34 -16.26 -17.82
C ASP A 244 -11.69 -17.41 -17.03
N VAL A 245 -11.11 -17.11 -15.87
CA VAL A 245 -10.65 -18.09 -14.88
C VAL A 245 -11.78 -18.31 -13.88
N ALA A 246 -12.34 -19.52 -13.88
CA ALA A 246 -13.48 -19.89 -13.05
C ALA A 246 -13.34 -21.32 -12.51
N GLY A 247 -13.82 -21.51 -11.28
CA GLY A 247 -13.63 -22.77 -10.55
C GLY A 247 -12.19 -22.97 -10.08
N ALA A 248 -11.90 -24.18 -9.60
CA ALA A 248 -10.62 -24.48 -8.94
C ALA A 248 -9.43 -24.56 -9.92
N LEU A 249 -9.68 -24.91 -11.18
CA LEU A 249 -8.65 -25.06 -12.21
C LEU A 249 -9.22 -24.68 -13.58
N THR A 250 -8.53 -23.78 -14.29
CA THR A 250 -8.89 -23.38 -15.67
C THR A 250 -7.72 -23.63 -16.61
N THR A 251 -7.92 -24.41 -17.67
CA THR A 251 -6.89 -24.66 -18.69
C THR A 251 -6.74 -23.49 -19.65
N VAL A 252 -5.50 -23.23 -20.11
CA VAL A 252 -5.16 -22.19 -21.09
C VAL A 252 -4.62 -22.87 -22.36
N PRO A 253 -5.50 -23.46 -23.19
CA PRO A 253 -5.09 -24.26 -24.34
C PRO A 253 -4.25 -23.48 -25.36
N GLU A 254 -4.42 -22.16 -25.42
CA GLU A 254 -3.70 -21.24 -26.30
C GLU A 254 -2.19 -21.23 -26.06
N PHE A 255 -1.73 -21.73 -24.91
CA PHE A 255 -0.32 -21.83 -24.57
C PHE A 255 0.26 -23.25 -24.68
N ALA A 256 -0.56 -24.25 -25.01
CA ALA A 256 -0.04 -25.58 -25.30
C ALA A 256 0.84 -25.57 -26.57
N GLY A 257 2.03 -26.16 -26.47
CA GLY A 257 3.04 -26.18 -27.53
C GLY A 257 3.88 -24.90 -27.65
N GLU A 258 3.55 -23.84 -26.91
CA GLU A 258 4.40 -22.64 -26.86
C GLU A 258 5.72 -22.95 -26.14
N LYS A 259 6.81 -22.32 -26.56
CA LYS A 259 8.09 -22.39 -25.83
C LYS A 259 7.90 -21.91 -24.39
N VAL A 260 8.56 -22.53 -23.41
CA VAL A 260 8.54 -22.05 -22.03
C VAL A 260 9.06 -20.61 -21.98
N ALA A 261 8.22 -19.70 -21.49
CA ALA A 261 8.53 -18.28 -21.39
C ALA A 261 9.53 -17.98 -20.28
N ASP A 262 10.24 -16.87 -20.38
CA ASP A 262 11.08 -16.40 -19.27
C ASP A 262 10.23 -15.83 -18.12
N LEU A 263 9.07 -15.25 -18.44
CA LEU A 263 8.07 -14.81 -17.47
C LEU A 263 6.66 -15.17 -17.96
N LEU A 264 5.94 -15.95 -17.16
CA LEU A 264 4.49 -16.16 -17.31
C LEU A 264 3.77 -15.27 -16.30
N LEU A 265 3.06 -14.27 -16.81
CA LEU A 265 2.34 -13.28 -15.99
C LEU A 265 0.84 -13.55 -16.03
N ILE A 266 0.25 -13.85 -14.88
CA ILE A 266 -1.21 -13.90 -14.70
C ILE A 266 -1.69 -12.47 -14.39
N ASN A 267 -2.86 -12.12 -14.93
CA ASN A 267 -3.50 -10.82 -14.77
C ASN A 267 -2.76 -9.66 -15.47
N ASP A 268 -2.15 -9.94 -16.62
CA ASP A 268 -1.59 -8.92 -17.52
C ASP A 268 -2.64 -7.82 -17.79
N GLY A 269 -2.22 -6.55 -17.72
CA GLY A 269 -3.14 -5.39 -17.76
C GLY A 269 -3.86 -5.07 -16.43
N ASP A 270 -3.58 -5.83 -15.37
CA ASP A 270 -4.12 -5.64 -14.01
C ASP A 270 -5.66 -5.57 -13.96
N LEU A 271 -6.33 -6.48 -14.64
CA LEU A 271 -7.79 -6.46 -14.88
C LEU A 271 -8.61 -6.94 -13.68
N THR A 272 -8.05 -7.81 -12.84
CA THR A 272 -8.75 -8.42 -11.71
C THR A 272 -8.18 -8.09 -10.35
N TYR A 273 -8.97 -8.26 -9.29
CA TYR A 273 -8.52 -8.23 -7.91
C TYR A 273 -8.28 -9.65 -7.39
N ALA A 274 -7.03 -10.12 -7.50
CA ALA A 274 -6.58 -11.41 -7.00
C ALA A 274 -5.08 -11.34 -6.65
N LYS A 275 -4.62 -12.25 -5.79
CA LYS A 275 -3.19 -12.41 -5.48
C LYS A 275 -2.56 -13.30 -6.54
N ILE A 276 -1.42 -12.88 -7.10
CA ILE A 276 -0.75 -13.59 -8.20
C ILE A 276 0.48 -14.32 -7.67
N ARG A 277 0.73 -15.54 -8.17
CA ARG A 277 1.90 -16.34 -7.85
C ARG A 277 2.69 -16.66 -9.10
N PHE A 278 4.01 -16.55 -9.00
CA PHE A 278 4.94 -16.89 -10.07
C PHE A 278 5.45 -18.32 -9.91
N ASP A 279 5.75 -18.96 -11.04
CA ASP A 279 6.57 -20.16 -11.07
C ASP A 279 8.06 -19.83 -10.83
N GLU A 280 8.88 -20.86 -10.60
CA GLU A 280 10.30 -20.70 -10.29
C GLU A 280 11.09 -19.98 -11.39
N ARG A 281 10.78 -20.23 -12.67
CA ARG A 281 11.48 -19.58 -13.78
C ARG A 281 11.12 -18.12 -13.86
N SER A 282 9.85 -17.77 -13.70
CA SER A 282 9.39 -16.39 -13.61
C SER A 282 10.08 -15.65 -12.45
N ILE A 283 10.19 -16.25 -11.26
CA ILE A 283 10.94 -15.66 -10.12
C ILE A 283 12.42 -15.43 -10.46
N ALA A 284 13.07 -16.41 -11.08
CA ALA A 284 14.47 -16.27 -11.50
C ALA A 284 14.67 -15.12 -12.49
N THR A 285 13.73 -14.94 -13.43
CA THR A 285 13.71 -13.80 -14.36
C THR A 285 13.52 -12.48 -13.62
N LEU A 286 12.59 -12.40 -12.65
CA LEU A 286 12.38 -11.18 -11.86
C LEU A 286 13.62 -10.79 -11.05
N LYS A 287 14.34 -11.74 -10.46
CA LYS A 287 15.61 -11.49 -9.74
C LYS A 287 16.70 -10.87 -10.60
N LYS A 288 16.60 -10.96 -11.93
CA LYS A 288 17.64 -10.52 -12.86
C LYS A 288 17.23 -9.34 -13.74
N ASP A 289 15.99 -9.35 -14.21
CA ASP A 289 15.55 -8.58 -15.36
C ASP A 289 14.22 -7.83 -15.13
N LEU A 290 13.66 -7.76 -13.90
CA LEU A 290 12.38 -7.07 -13.64
C LEU A 290 12.40 -5.61 -14.11
N GLY A 291 13.46 -4.87 -13.78
CA GLY A 291 13.63 -3.48 -14.22
C GLY A 291 13.80 -3.30 -15.73
N LYS A 292 13.83 -4.39 -16.51
CA LYS A 292 13.97 -4.38 -17.98
C LYS A 292 12.66 -4.63 -18.72
N ILE A 293 11.55 -4.79 -18.00
CA ILE A 293 10.20 -4.74 -18.55
C ILE A 293 9.89 -3.28 -18.87
N LYS A 294 9.43 -2.95 -20.08
CA LYS A 294 9.17 -1.55 -20.48
C LYS A 294 7.83 -1.00 -20.01
N ASP A 295 6.79 -1.83 -20.05
CA ASP A 295 5.45 -1.42 -19.60
C ASP A 295 5.43 -1.21 -18.08
N SER A 296 4.99 -0.04 -17.65
CA SER A 296 5.04 0.34 -16.24
C SER A 296 3.99 -0.38 -15.38
N LEU A 297 2.82 -0.71 -15.95
CA LEU A 297 1.78 -1.45 -15.26
C LEU A 297 2.16 -2.92 -15.09
N THR A 298 2.74 -3.54 -16.12
CA THR A 298 3.32 -4.89 -16.04
C THR A 298 4.39 -4.96 -14.96
N ARG A 299 5.31 -3.98 -14.89
CA ARG A 299 6.29 -3.90 -13.79
C ARG A 299 5.63 -3.77 -12.42
N ALA A 300 4.67 -2.86 -12.27
CA ALA A 300 3.97 -2.66 -11.01
C ALA A 300 3.24 -3.93 -10.55
N LEU A 301 2.63 -4.69 -11.46
CA LEU A 301 2.01 -5.97 -11.15
C LEU A 301 3.04 -7.00 -10.67
N CYS A 302 4.21 -7.09 -11.32
CA CYS A 302 5.31 -7.93 -10.84
C CYS A 302 5.77 -7.53 -9.43
N TRP A 303 5.90 -6.22 -9.16
CA TRP A 303 6.23 -5.71 -7.84
C TRP A 303 5.18 -6.06 -6.79
N SER A 304 3.90 -5.79 -7.09
CA SER A 304 2.79 -6.09 -6.19
C SER A 304 2.70 -7.57 -5.88
N ALA A 305 2.92 -8.45 -6.86
CA ALA A 305 2.91 -9.89 -6.66
C ALA A 305 4.11 -10.37 -5.83
N ALA A 306 5.32 -9.88 -6.09
CA ALA A 306 6.50 -10.19 -5.28
C ALA A 306 6.34 -9.72 -3.83
N TRP A 307 5.82 -8.50 -3.62
CA TRP A 307 5.53 -7.96 -2.30
C TRP A 307 4.49 -8.80 -1.56
N ASP A 308 3.41 -9.19 -2.24
CA ASP A 308 2.38 -10.04 -1.66
C ASP A 308 2.92 -11.43 -1.29
N MET A 309 3.76 -12.04 -2.13
CA MET A 309 4.45 -13.31 -1.82
C MET A 309 5.37 -13.20 -0.59
N ALA A 310 6.07 -12.08 -0.41
CA ALA A 310 6.91 -11.84 0.76
C ALA A 310 6.07 -11.71 2.04
N ARG A 311 4.95 -10.99 1.98
CA ARG A 311 3.99 -10.85 3.10
C ARG A 311 3.32 -12.15 3.49
N ASP A 312 3.11 -13.04 2.52
CA ASP A 312 2.54 -14.36 2.73
C ASP A 312 3.56 -15.40 3.22
N ALA A 313 4.83 -15.01 3.34
CA ALA A 313 5.94 -15.89 3.66
C ALA A 313 6.12 -17.03 2.61
N GLU A 314 5.80 -16.77 1.34
CA GLU A 314 6.09 -17.68 0.22
C GLU A 314 7.50 -17.47 -0.34
N ILE A 315 8.00 -16.24 -0.32
CA ILE A 315 9.42 -15.91 -0.55
C ILE A 315 10.02 -15.30 0.71
N SER A 316 11.33 -15.47 0.90
CA SER A 316 12.04 -14.88 2.04
C SER A 316 12.15 -13.36 1.91
N ALA A 317 12.35 -12.68 3.05
CA ALA A 317 12.62 -11.25 3.06
C ALA A 317 13.90 -10.91 2.28
N THR A 318 14.92 -11.76 2.42
CA THR A 318 16.18 -11.67 1.67
C THR A 318 15.95 -11.76 0.16
N ASP A 319 15.14 -12.71 -0.31
CA ASP A 319 14.81 -12.84 -1.72
C ASP A 319 14.06 -11.62 -2.26
N PHE A 320 13.12 -11.07 -1.50
CA PHE A 320 12.41 -9.86 -1.90
C PHE A 320 13.34 -8.64 -1.99
N VAL A 321 14.26 -8.47 -1.03
CA VAL A 321 15.28 -7.40 -1.10
C VAL A 321 16.15 -7.55 -2.34
N ASP A 322 16.53 -8.77 -2.72
CA ASP A 322 17.34 -9.03 -3.91
C ASP A 322 16.58 -8.72 -5.21
N ILE A 323 15.31 -9.13 -5.31
CA ILE A 323 14.44 -8.77 -6.43
C ILE A 323 14.30 -7.25 -6.53
N ALA A 324 14.08 -6.58 -5.39
CA ALA A 324 13.92 -5.14 -5.33
C ALA A 324 15.16 -4.39 -5.77
N ILE A 325 16.34 -4.75 -5.27
CA ILE A 325 17.61 -4.13 -5.69
C ILE A 325 17.84 -4.32 -7.19
N ALA A 326 17.60 -5.52 -7.72
CA ALA A 326 17.78 -5.79 -9.14
C ALA A 326 16.83 -4.97 -10.03
N GLY A 327 15.56 -4.83 -9.62
CA GLY A 327 14.58 -4.10 -10.42
C GLY A 327 14.61 -2.57 -10.26
N LEU A 328 14.97 -2.04 -9.08
CA LEU A 328 15.03 -0.59 -8.82
C LEU A 328 15.97 0.16 -9.77
N ALA A 329 17.03 -0.50 -10.26
CA ALA A 329 17.97 0.07 -11.21
C ALA A 329 17.32 0.51 -12.54
N GLY A 330 16.21 -0.12 -12.93
CA GLY A 330 15.50 0.15 -14.18
C GLY A 330 14.07 0.68 -13.99
N GLU A 331 13.65 0.98 -12.76
CA GLU A 331 12.27 1.45 -12.52
C GLU A 331 12.09 2.91 -12.96
N SER A 332 11.25 3.14 -13.96
CA SER A 332 10.95 4.49 -14.46
C SER A 332 9.95 5.25 -13.59
N GLU A 333 9.09 4.57 -12.84
CA GLU A 333 8.00 5.22 -12.10
C GLU A 333 8.45 5.61 -10.69
N VAL A 334 8.58 6.91 -10.42
CA VAL A 334 8.99 7.39 -9.09
C VAL A 334 7.98 7.05 -7.99
N SER A 335 6.70 6.90 -8.34
CA SER A 335 5.64 6.42 -7.46
C SER A 335 5.93 5.00 -6.96
N THR A 336 6.30 4.10 -7.87
CA THR A 336 6.70 2.72 -7.59
C THR A 336 7.98 2.68 -6.77
N VAL A 337 9.01 3.45 -7.13
CA VAL A 337 10.25 3.56 -6.33
C VAL A 337 9.96 3.98 -4.89
N THR A 338 9.10 4.99 -4.70
CA THR A 338 8.72 5.48 -3.37
C THR A 338 7.96 4.40 -2.59
N GLY A 339 7.01 3.71 -3.23
CA GLY A 339 6.26 2.61 -2.62
C GLY A 339 7.16 1.44 -2.20
N LEU A 340 8.08 1.04 -3.08
CA LEU A 340 9.08 0.01 -2.82
C LEU A 340 10.01 0.39 -1.66
N GLY A 341 10.36 1.67 -1.51
CA GLY A 341 11.12 2.15 -0.35
C GLY A 341 10.43 1.79 0.98
N PHE A 342 9.12 2.06 1.11
CA PHE A 342 8.36 1.70 2.31
C PHE A 342 8.23 0.18 2.50
N GLN A 343 8.04 -0.56 1.41
CA GLN A 343 7.96 -2.02 1.43
C GLN A 343 9.30 -2.64 1.85
N LEU A 344 10.42 -2.10 1.36
CA LEU A 344 11.78 -2.53 1.74
C LEU A 344 12.08 -2.26 3.20
N THR A 345 11.73 -1.08 3.72
CA THR A 345 11.81 -0.82 5.15
C THR A 345 10.97 -1.84 5.93
N THR A 346 9.73 -2.10 5.53
CA THR A 346 8.89 -3.11 6.20
C THR A 346 9.52 -4.50 6.14
N THR A 347 10.05 -4.90 4.98
CA THR A 347 10.68 -6.21 4.76
C THR A 347 11.91 -6.37 5.66
N ILE A 348 12.83 -5.42 5.62
CA ILE A 348 14.08 -5.50 6.39
C ILE A 348 13.78 -5.42 7.90
N GLU A 349 12.89 -4.53 8.29
CA GLU A 349 12.68 -4.24 9.70
C GLU A 349 11.75 -5.26 10.38
N LEU A 350 10.71 -5.73 9.69
CA LEU A 350 9.71 -6.59 10.31
C LEU A 350 9.78 -8.04 9.81
N TYR A 351 10.13 -8.27 8.55
CA TYR A 351 10.05 -9.61 7.96
C TYR A 351 11.37 -10.36 7.92
N ALA A 352 12.50 -9.67 7.81
CA ALA A 352 13.80 -10.31 7.82
C ALA A 352 14.10 -10.89 9.20
N HIS A 353 14.69 -12.08 9.19
CA HIS A 353 15.16 -12.73 10.40
C HIS A 353 16.13 -11.78 11.13
N PRO A 354 16.09 -11.66 12.47
CA PRO A 354 16.95 -10.72 13.21
C PRO A 354 18.43 -10.76 12.83
N SER A 355 18.99 -11.94 12.51
CA SER A 355 20.39 -12.09 12.10
C SER A 355 20.74 -11.51 10.72
N HIS A 356 19.75 -11.26 9.87
CA HIS A 356 19.95 -10.76 8.50
C HIS A 356 19.78 -9.24 8.38
N ARG A 357 19.09 -8.60 9.34
CA ARG A 357 18.63 -7.21 9.21
C ARG A 357 19.75 -6.22 8.93
N ASP A 358 20.80 -6.22 9.73
CA ASP A 358 21.89 -5.24 9.57
C ASP A 358 22.67 -5.44 8.27
N ALA A 359 22.85 -6.69 7.85
CA ALA A 359 23.44 -7.01 6.55
C ALA A 359 22.56 -6.53 5.39
N LEU A 360 21.24 -6.73 5.47
CA LEU A 360 20.29 -6.27 4.46
C LEU A 360 20.18 -4.75 4.41
N ARG A 361 20.20 -4.05 5.56
CA ARG A 361 20.27 -2.58 5.63
C ARG A 361 21.50 -2.07 4.91
N SER A 362 22.68 -2.59 5.25
CA SER A 362 23.94 -2.20 4.60
C SER A 362 23.87 -2.43 3.09
N LYS A 363 23.44 -3.63 2.68
CA LYS A 363 23.30 -4.00 1.26
C LYS A 363 22.38 -3.04 0.51
N LEU A 364 21.23 -2.68 1.08
CA LEU A 364 20.29 -1.76 0.46
C LEU A 364 20.83 -0.32 0.44
N ALA A 365 21.51 0.13 1.50
CA ALA A 365 22.17 1.43 1.52
C ALA A 365 23.24 1.53 0.43
N ASP A 366 24.11 0.52 0.29
CA ASP A 366 25.15 0.46 -0.74
C ASP A 366 24.53 0.50 -2.15
N ALA A 367 23.46 -0.27 -2.38
CA ALA A 367 22.73 -0.25 -3.65
C ALA A 367 22.11 1.12 -3.93
N CYS A 368 21.43 1.72 -2.96
CA CYS A 368 20.85 3.06 -3.09
C CYS A 368 21.91 4.14 -3.32
N ALA A 369 23.09 3.99 -2.71
CA ALA A 369 24.25 4.85 -2.96
C ALA A 369 24.72 4.79 -4.43
N GLY A 370 24.66 3.60 -5.04
CA GLY A 370 24.89 3.39 -6.47
C GLY A 370 23.80 4.00 -7.34
N PHE A 371 22.52 3.76 -7.03
CA PHE A 371 21.40 4.34 -7.76
C PHE A 371 21.39 5.87 -7.70
N LEU A 372 21.69 6.44 -6.53
CA LEU A 372 21.82 7.88 -6.35
C LEU A 372 22.94 8.48 -7.21
N ALA A 373 24.04 7.76 -7.40
CA ALA A 373 25.14 8.20 -8.26
C ALA A 373 24.82 8.08 -9.75
N ALA A 374 23.97 7.11 -10.14
CA ALA A 374 23.54 6.89 -11.51
C ALA A 374 22.32 7.74 -11.92
N ALA A 375 21.56 8.25 -10.97
CA ALA A 375 20.36 9.04 -11.23
C ALA A 375 20.67 10.35 -11.95
N GLU A 376 19.77 10.75 -12.86
CA GLU A 376 19.87 12.03 -13.55
C GLU A 376 19.85 13.19 -12.55
N SER A 377 20.75 14.16 -12.73
CA SER A 377 20.90 15.30 -11.83
C SER A 377 19.61 16.13 -11.77
N GLY A 378 19.07 16.36 -10.58
CA GLY A 378 17.83 17.11 -10.37
C GLY A 378 16.55 16.31 -10.58
N SER A 379 16.64 15.03 -10.97
CA SER A 379 15.49 14.14 -11.15
C SER A 379 14.82 13.78 -9.83
N ASP A 380 13.59 13.28 -9.93
CA ASP A 380 12.87 12.79 -8.76
C ASP A 380 13.43 11.46 -8.24
N HIS A 381 13.99 10.62 -9.12
CA HIS A 381 14.78 9.45 -8.73
C HIS A 381 15.98 9.82 -7.87
N GLN A 382 16.71 10.88 -8.23
CA GLN A 382 17.84 11.36 -7.42
C GLN A 382 17.38 11.70 -5.99
N LEU A 383 16.24 12.39 -5.86
CA LEU A 383 15.65 12.71 -4.56
C LEU A 383 15.23 11.45 -3.79
N GLN A 384 14.55 10.50 -4.45
CA GLN A 384 14.07 9.30 -3.77
C GLN A 384 15.20 8.35 -3.37
N PHE A 385 16.21 8.16 -4.22
CA PHE A 385 17.38 7.35 -3.86
C PHE A 385 18.22 7.99 -2.76
N ALA A 386 18.29 9.32 -2.66
CA ALA A 386 18.91 10.00 -1.51
C ALA A 386 18.16 9.70 -0.21
N LYS A 387 16.81 9.71 -0.25
CA LYS A 387 15.98 9.36 0.91
C LYS A 387 16.14 7.89 1.29
N MET A 388 16.04 6.97 0.32
CA MET A 388 16.19 5.53 0.56
C MET A 388 17.58 5.18 1.10
N PHE A 389 18.64 5.79 0.55
CA PHE A 389 20.00 5.66 1.08
C PHE A 389 20.06 6.08 2.55
N THR A 390 19.54 7.25 2.88
CA THR A 390 19.56 7.81 4.24
C THR A 390 18.80 6.93 5.23
N THR A 391 17.61 6.45 4.85
CA THR A 391 16.79 5.59 5.71
C THR A 391 17.48 4.27 6.07
N ASN A 392 18.35 3.76 5.19
CA ASN A 392 19.02 2.46 5.39
C ASN A 392 20.48 2.58 5.82
N ALA A 393 20.98 3.80 6.03
CA ALA A 393 22.36 4.05 6.41
C ALA A 393 22.69 3.45 7.79
N THR A 394 23.77 2.66 7.86
CA THR A 394 24.21 2.01 9.10
C THR A 394 25.68 2.22 9.45
N SER A 395 26.53 2.63 8.52
CA SER A 395 27.99 2.70 8.71
C SER A 395 28.49 4.14 8.93
N PRO A 396 29.69 4.32 9.50
CA PRO A 396 30.36 5.63 9.56
C PRO A 396 30.50 6.31 8.19
N GLU A 397 30.80 5.55 7.14
CA GLU A 397 30.89 6.07 5.77
C GLU A 397 29.54 6.56 5.27
N HIS A 398 28.45 5.85 5.60
CA HIS A 398 27.11 6.29 5.26
C HIS A 398 26.74 7.60 5.97
N ILE A 399 27.08 7.70 7.26
CA ILE A 399 26.86 8.91 8.07
C ILE A 399 27.58 10.12 7.45
N GLU A 400 28.85 9.98 7.08
CA GLU A 400 29.60 11.08 6.45
C GLU A 400 29.00 11.47 5.10
N ARG A 401 28.47 10.50 4.34
CA ARG A 401 27.74 10.80 3.11
C ARG A 401 26.43 11.53 3.37
N ILE A 402 25.65 11.17 4.41
CA ILE A 402 24.44 11.93 4.78
C ILE A 402 24.79 13.37 5.16
N LYS A 403 25.86 13.60 5.93
CA LYS A 403 26.34 14.96 6.24
C LYS A 403 26.70 15.73 4.98
N ALA A 404 27.41 15.10 4.04
CA ALA A 404 27.73 15.69 2.75
C ALA A 404 26.48 16.04 1.92
N LEU A 405 25.44 15.18 1.96
CA LEU A 405 24.15 15.47 1.33
C LEU A 405 23.46 16.67 2.00
N LEU A 406 23.42 16.72 3.34
CA LEU A 406 22.85 17.84 4.10
C LEU A 406 23.56 19.18 3.83
N ASP A 407 24.87 19.14 3.60
CA ASP A 407 25.70 20.28 3.20
C ASP A 407 25.48 20.70 1.74
N GLY A 408 24.67 19.98 0.97
CA GLY A 408 24.38 20.27 -0.43
C GLY A 408 25.52 19.92 -1.39
N LYS A 409 26.39 18.96 -1.03
CA LYS A 409 27.56 18.60 -1.85
C LYS A 409 27.22 17.75 -3.08
N LEU A 410 26.00 17.22 -3.21
CA LEU A 410 25.58 16.44 -4.38
C LEU A 410 24.94 17.35 -5.45
N PRO A 411 25.52 17.49 -6.65
CA PRO A 411 24.95 18.30 -7.71
C PRO A 411 23.55 17.83 -8.15
N GLY A 412 22.64 18.79 -8.34
CA GLY A 412 21.24 18.56 -8.74
C GLY A 412 20.29 18.29 -7.58
N LEU A 413 20.78 17.77 -6.45
CA LEU A 413 19.94 17.56 -5.28
C LEU A 413 19.77 18.87 -4.51
N LYS A 414 18.68 19.59 -4.76
CA LYS A 414 18.31 20.76 -3.98
C LYS A 414 17.90 20.34 -2.56
N VAL A 415 18.69 20.74 -1.57
CA VAL A 415 18.41 20.48 -0.15
C VAL A 415 17.58 21.61 0.44
N ASP A 416 16.27 21.55 0.19
CA ASP A 416 15.29 22.47 0.77
C ASP A 416 14.93 22.11 2.23
N ALA A 417 14.10 22.95 2.87
CA ALA A 417 13.80 22.83 4.30
C ALA A 417 13.30 21.42 4.71
N ASP A 418 12.44 20.81 3.91
CA ASP A 418 11.91 19.48 4.21
C ASP A 418 12.98 18.39 4.07
N LEU A 419 13.84 18.48 3.05
CA LEU A 419 14.96 17.54 2.91
C LEU A 419 16.05 17.73 3.97
N ARG A 420 16.29 18.98 4.40
CA ARG A 420 17.19 19.28 5.54
C ARG A 420 16.70 18.62 6.81
N TRP A 421 15.43 18.82 7.17
CA TRP A 421 14.83 18.17 8.34
C TRP A 421 14.90 16.65 8.25
N PHE A 422 14.65 16.08 7.07
CA PHE A 422 14.79 14.64 6.86
C PHE A 422 16.21 14.13 7.19
N PHE A 423 17.25 14.80 6.70
CA PHE A 423 18.64 14.43 7.05
C PHE A 423 18.99 14.69 8.52
N VAL A 424 18.52 15.80 9.11
CA VAL A 424 18.73 16.11 10.53
C VAL A 424 18.10 15.06 11.44
N ILE A 425 16.87 14.64 11.13
CA ILE A 425 16.16 13.57 11.86
C ILE A 425 16.90 12.25 11.71
N ALA A 426 17.35 11.88 10.51
CA ALA A 426 18.10 10.66 10.29
C ALA A 426 19.45 10.65 11.05
N LEU A 427 20.19 11.76 11.03
CA LEU A 427 21.43 11.89 11.80
C LEU A 427 21.18 11.89 13.31
N THR A 428 20.02 12.37 13.76
CA THR A 428 19.59 12.27 15.17
C THR A 428 19.31 10.81 15.53
N ASP A 429 18.61 10.08 14.67
CA ASP A 429 18.29 8.66 14.88
C ASP A 429 19.55 7.80 15.00
N LEU A 430 20.56 8.11 14.17
CA LEU A 430 21.88 7.49 14.20
C LEU A 430 22.75 7.93 15.39
N GLY A 431 22.23 8.76 16.30
CA GLY A 431 22.93 9.26 17.48
C GLY A 431 24.05 10.27 17.19
N VAL A 432 24.08 10.82 15.97
CA VAL A 432 25.11 11.76 15.53
C VAL A 432 24.74 13.20 15.90
N PHE A 433 23.46 13.55 15.75
CA PHE A 433 22.93 14.86 16.10
C PHE A 433 22.15 14.80 17.42
N GLY A 434 22.27 15.88 18.20
CA GLY A 434 21.55 16.05 19.45
C GLY A 434 20.80 17.36 19.47
N ARG A 435 20.48 17.83 20.68
CA ARG A 435 19.61 19.00 20.89
C ARG A 435 20.14 20.27 20.22
N ALA A 436 21.46 20.46 20.23
CA ALA A 436 22.08 21.66 19.67
C ALA A 436 21.87 21.77 18.16
N GLU A 437 22.08 20.67 17.42
CA GLU A 437 21.90 20.63 15.97
C GLU A 437 20.42 20.78 15.58
N ILE A 438 19.52 20.15 16.34
CA ILE A 438 18.07 20.23 16.13
C ILE A 438 17.55 21.66 16.36
N ASP A 439 17.96 22.31 17.46
CA ASP A 439 17.56 23.69 17.75
C ASP A 439 18.17 24.68 16.75
N ALA A 440 19.38 24.40 16.25
CA ALA A 440 20.00 25.19 15.19
C ALA A 440 19.25 25.08 13.86
N GLU A 441 18.70 23.91 13.52
CA GLU A 441 17.85 23.76 12.33
C GLU A 441 16.49 24.45 12.51
N LEU A 442 15.87 24.38 13.70
CA LEU A 442 14.66 25.16 13.99
C LEU A 442 14.89 26.68 13.86
N ALA A 443 16.06 27.16 14.28
CA ALA A 443 16.40 28.58 14.09
C ALA A 443 16.47 28.99 12.61
N ARG A 444 16.69 28.04 11.68
CA ARG A 444 16.67 28.24 10.22
C ARG A 444 15.26 28.15 9.64
N ASP A 445 14.43 27.22 10.13
CA ASP A 445 13.05 27.01 9.69
C ASP A 445 12.04 27.37 10.79
N LYS A 446 11.74 28.66 10.93
CA LYS A 446 10.77 29.20 11.92
C LYS A 446 9.31 29.14 11.43
N THR A 447 8.97 28.11 10.66
CA THR A 447 7.60 27.87 10.20
C THR A 447 6.92 26.83 11.08
N LYS A 448 5.58 26.72 10.98
CA LYS A 448 4.82 25.67 11.67
C LYS A 448 5.33 24.26 11.33
N THR A 449 5.66 23.99 10.06
CA THR A 449 6.23 22.69 9.65
C THR A 449 7.65 22.48 10.19
N GLY A 450 8.40 23.57 10.42
CA GLY A 450 9.68 23.53 11.13
C GLY A 450 9.51 23.13 12.59
N GLU A 451 8.51 23.68 13.30
CA GLU A 451 8.16 23.30 14.67
C GLU A 451 7.71 21.82 14.76
N GLU A 452 6.92 21.37 13.78
CA GLU A 452 6.50 19.97 13.64
C GLU A 452 7.68 19.01 13.42
N SER A 453 8.61 19.37 12.53
CA SER A 453 9.84 18.59 12.29
C SER A 453 10.77 18.61 13.50
N HIS A 454 10.83 19.72 14.24
CA HIS A 454 11.56 19.82 15.49
C HIS A 454 11.00 18.86 16.54
N ALA A 455 9.67 18.84 16.73
CA ALA A 455 9.03 17.90 17.66
C ALA A 455 9.34 16.43 17.30
N GLN A 456 9.30 16.09 16.01
CA GLN A 456 9.73 14.77 15.53
C GLN A 456 11.20 14.49 15.88
N ALA A 457 12.11 15.40 15.54
CA ALA A 457 13.55 15.22 15.78
C ALA A 457 13.86 15.04 17.29
N ILE A 458 13.22 15.81 18.17
CA ILE A 458 13.37 15.65 19.62
C ILE A 458 12.90 14.27 20.09
N ALA A 459 11.77 13.78 19.57
CA ALA A 459 11.26 12.45 19.90
C ALA A 459 12.11 11.31 19.31
N THR A 460 12.91 11.59 18.27
CA THR A 460 13.84 10.67 17.62
C THR A 460 15.15 10.49 18.40
N ILE A 461 15.52 11.39 19.33
CA ILE A 461 16.79 11.25 20.09
C ILE A 461 16.85 9.84 20.74
N PRO A 462 17.91 9.05 20.52
CA PRO A 462 17.99 7.63 20.92
C PRO A 462 18.33 7.46 22.40
N THR A 463 17.53 8.06 23.28
CA THR A 463 17.68 7.98 24.75
C THR A 463 16.35 7.66 25.42
N LEU A 464 16.39 6.99 26.56
CA LEU A 464 15.18 6.67 27.32
C LEU A 464 14.46 7.94 27.78
N GLU A 465 15.22 8.97 28.19
CA GLU A 465 14.71 10.26 28.63
C GLU A 465 13.91 10.95 27.52
N ALA A 466 14.41 10.94 26.28
CA ALA A 466 13.70 11.48 25.14
C ALA A 466 12.41 10.71 24.83
N LYS A 467 12.42 9.37 24.90
CA LYS A 467 11.21 8.56 24.73
C LYS A 467 10.17 8.81 25.81
N GLN A 468 10.61 8.97 27.07
CA GLN A 468 9.71 9.32 28.17
C GLN A 468 9.10 10.72 28.00
N ALA A 469 9.89 11.70 27.53
CA ALA A 469 9.40 13.03 27.24
C ALA A 469 8.40 13.03 26.06
N ALA A 470 8.74 12.33 24.97
CA ALA A 470 7.86 12.16 23.81
C ALA A 470 6.55 11.48 24.20
N TRP A 471 6.58 10.42 25.01
CA TRP A 471 5.37 9.76 25.51
C TRP A 471 4.42 10.74 26.20
N LYS A 472 4.94 11.62 27.08
CA LYS A 472 4.12 12.62 27.78
C LYS A 472 3.46 13.59 26.80
N ILE A 473 4.18 14.04 25.78
CA ILE A 473 3.63 14.91 24.72
C ILE A 473 2.54 14.16 23.94
N ILE A 474 2.80 12.90 23.60
CA ILE A 474 1.92 12.05 22.80
C ILE A 474 0.60 11.73 23.51
N THR A 475 0.59 11.65 24.84
CA THR A 475 -0.61 11.30 25.62
C THR A 475 -1.29 12.48 26.31
N ALA A 476 -0.68 13.67 26.25
CA ALA A 476 -1.24 14.90 26.78
C ALA A 476 -2.49 15.35 25.99
N PRO A 477 -3.63 15.64 26.64
CA PRO A 477 -4.85 16.08 25.97
C PRO A 477 -4.70 17.39 25.18
N GLU A 478 -3.85 18.30 25.65
CA GLU A 478 -3.64 19.64 25.08
C GLU A 478 -2.74 19.67 23.84
N THR A 479 -2.04 18.57 23.53
CA THR A 479 -1.15 18.50 22.37
C THR A 479 -1.96 18.56 21.07
N SER A 480 -1.59 19.47 20.16
CA SER A 480 -2.21 19.53 18.83
C SER A 480 -2.00 18.25 18.03
N ASN A 481 -2.93 17.91 17.14
CA ASN A 481 -2.87 16.68 16.36
C ASN A 481 -1.60 16.56 15.51
N SER A 482 -1.12 17.66 14.91
CA SER A 482 0.08 17.62 14.06
C SER A 482 1.36 17.38 14.87
N ILE A 483 1.51 18.05 16.03
CA ILE A 483 2.63 17.79 16.94
C ILE A 483 2.59 16.38 17.51
N ARG A 484 1.40 15.88 17.87
CA ARG A 484 1.21 14.51 18.35
C ARG A 484 1.66 13.50 17.30
N ALA A 485 1.15 13.60 16.07
CA ALA A 485 1.51 12.71 14.97
C ALA A 485 3.02 12.71 14.70
N LYS A 486 3.65 13.89 14.66
CA LYS A 486 5.10 14.02 14.44
C LYS A 486 5.93 13.45 15.58
N SER A 487 5.49 13.65 16.82
CA SER A 487 6.14 13.07 18.00
C SER A 487 6.03 11.55 18.01
N ILE A 488 4.89 10.99 17.56
CA ILE A 488 4.71 9.53 17.41
C ILE A 488 5.70 8.98 16.38
N VAL A 489 5.83 9.62 15.20
CA VAL A 489 6.79 9.18 14.17
C VAL A 489 8.21 9.16 14.73
N GLY A 490 8.62 10.19 15.48
CA GLY A 490 9.95 10.23 16.10
C GLY A 490 10.12 9.18 17.21
N PHE A 491 9.09 8.98 18.04
CA PHE A 491 9.08 7.96 19.08
C PHE A 491 9.27 6.56 18.50
N GLN A 492 8.55 6.25 17.42
CA GLN A 492 8.53 4.94 16.75
C GLN A 492 9.72 4.70 15.80
N SER A 493 10.84 5.41 15.98
CA SER A 493 12.02 5.16 15.16
C SER A 493 12.47 3.70 15.25
N ILE A 494 12.40 3.01 14.11
CA ILE A 494 12.41 1.54 14.05
C ILE A 494 13.77 0.92 14.41
N GLY A 495 14.85 1.70 14.34
CA GLY A 495 16.18 1.33 14.82
C GLY A 495 16.26 1.19 16.35
N GLN A 496 15.34 1.79 17.09
CA GLN A 496 15.42 1.96 18.55
C GLN A 496 14.54 0.97 19.32
N ARG A 497 14.48 -0.27 18.84
CA ARG A 497 13.55 -1.32 19.30
C ARG A 497 13.64 -1.62 20.78
N GLU A 498 14.86 -1.62 21.32
CA GLU A 498 15.13 -1.87 22.74
C GLU A 498 14.59 -0.76 23.64
N LEU A 499 14.61 0.50 23.16
CA LEU A 499 13.98 1.61 23.86
C LEU A 499 12.46 1.52 23.77
N ILE A 500 11.91 1.23 22.58
CA ILE A 500 10.46 1.09 22.36
C ILE A 500 9.88 -0.06 23.20
N ALA A 501 10.60 -1.18 23.34
CA ALA A 501 10.17 -2.34 24.13
C ALA A 501 9.84 -2.00 25.59
N GLN A 502 10.53 -1.02 26.18
CA GLN A 502 10.28 -0.59 27.56
C GLN A 502 8.92 0.11 27.76
N PHE A 503 8.25 0.49 26.68
CA PHE A 503 6.93 1.13 26.72
C PHE A 503 5.79 0.17 26.38
N ALA A 504 6.08 -1.10 26.08
CA ALA A 504 5.05 -2.06 25.67
C ALA A 504 3.99 -2.30 26.76
N ASP A 505 4.38 -2.40 28.04
CA ASP A 505 3.42 -2.47 29.16
C ASP A 505 2.57 -1.20 29.26
N LYS A 506 3.22 -0.05 29.15
CA LYS A 506 2.58 1.26 29.26
C LYS A 506 1.56 1.49 28.15
N TYR A 507 1.88 1.06 26.92
CA TYR A 507 0.96 1.11 25.77
C TYR A 507 -0.36 0.44 26.11
N PHE A 508 -0.35 -0.85 26.49
CA PHE A 508 -1.59 -1.59 26.79
C PHE A 508 -2.34 -1.04 28.01
N ALA A 509 -1.61 -0.57 29.02
CA ALA A 509 -2.21 0.02 30.22
C ALA A 509 -2.98 1.33 29.94
N GLU A 510 -2.58 2.09 28.91
CA GLU A 510 -3.15 3.41 28.62
C GLU A 510 -4.20 3.40 27.50
N LEU A 511 -4.39 2.28 26.77
CA LEU A 511 -5.28 2.22 25.60
C LEU A 511 -6.68 2.77 25.84
N GLN A 512 -7.37 2.28 26.87
CA GLN A 512 -8.74 2.72 27.19
C GLN A 512 -8.78 4.18 27.62
N THR A 513 -7.79 4.64 28.38
CA THR A 513 -7.70 6.03 28.86
C THR A 513 -7.49 7.00 27.72
N ILE A 514 -6.56 6.71 26.80
CA ILE A 514 -6.29 7.58 25.64
C ILE A 514 -7.46 7.54 24.66
N TRP A 515 -8.07 6.37 24.44
CA TRP A 515 -9.27 6.25 23.62
C TRP A 515 -10.42 7.14 24.12
N GLY A 516 -10.59 7.24 25.45
CA GLY A 516 -11.59 8.10 26.08
C GLY A 516 -11.38 9.61 25.86
N GLN A 517 -10.24 10.05 25.32
CA GLN A 517 -9.98 11.47 25.02
C GLN A 517 -10.60 11.95 23.69
N GLY A 518 -11.18 11.03 22.91
CA GLY A 518 -11.82 11.33 21.63
C GLY A 518 -11.27 10.44 20.50
N PHE A 519 -12.10 10.22 19.48
CA PHE A 519 -11.80 9.26 18.41
C PHE A 519 -10.46 9.53 17.72
N GLU A 520 -10.21 10.76 17.27
CA GLU A 520 -8.96 11.10 16.54
C GLU A 520 -7.69 10.83 17.36
N THR A 521 -7.67 11.26 18.63
CA THR A 521 -6.53 11.03 19.53
C THR A 521 -6.39 9.54 19.85
N GLY A 522 -7.52 8.87 20.12
CA GLY A 522 -7.59 7.45 20.44
C GLY A 522 -7.10 6.56 19.30
N SER A 523 -7.67 6.70 18.10
CA SER A 523 -7.30 5.91 16.91
C SER A 523 -5.83 6.11 16.56
N THR A 524 -5.38 7.37 16.49
CA THR A 524 -3.98 7.71 16.23
C THR A 524 -3.04 7.04 17.23
N PHE A 525 -3.36 7.08 18.52
CA PHE A 525 -2.54 6.42 19.54
C PHE A 525 -2.53 4.90 19.36
N VAL A 526 -3.68 4.25 19.24
CA VAL A 526 -3.75 2.78 19.15
C VAL A 526 -3.02 2.29 17.90
N GLU A 527 -3.27 2.90 16.75
CA GLU A 527 -2.70 2.44 15.48
C GLU A 527 -1.21 2.75 15.39
N GLN A 528 -0.79 3.95 15.79
CA GLN A 528 0.57 4.43 15.55
C GLN A 528 1.52 4.25 16.74
N MET A 529 1.01 4.01 17.96
CA MET A 529 1.86 3.69 19.12
C MET A 529 2.02 2.20 19.40
N TYR A 530 1.34 1.33 18.65
CA TYR A 530 1.56 -0.11 18.75
C TYR A 530 3.05 -0.44 18.49
N PRO A 531 3.76 -1.13 19.40
CA PRO A 531 5.21 -1.30 19.32
C PRO A 531 5.58 -2.42 18.35
N ILE A 532 5.21 -2.26 17.07
CA ILE A 532 5.34 -3.28 16.02
C ILE A 532 6.78 -3.75 15.80
N ALA A 533 7.75 -2.86 16.03
CA ALA A 533 9.18 -3.15 15.93
C ALA A 533 9.68 -4.17 16.97
N VAL A 534 8.92 -4.36 18.07
CA VAL A 534 9.12 -5.39 19.09
C VAL A 534 8.49 -6.70 18.59
N THR A 535 9.01 -7.18 17.46
CA THR A 535 8.44 -8.30 16.72
C THR A 535 8.76 -9.64 17.41
N THR A 536 7.97 -10.00 18.43
CA THR A 536 8.19 -11.21 19.25
C THR A 536 6.89 -11.94 19.52
N GLN A 537 6.97 -13.26 19.78
CA GLN A 537 5.80 -14.05 20.19
C GLN A 537 5.18 -13.51 21.49
N ALA A 538 6.00 -13.06 22.45
CA ALA A 538 5.53 -12.50 23.71
C ALA A 538 4.66 -11.24 23.51
N MET A 539 5.05 -10.35 22.57
CA MET A 539 4.26 -9.16 22.23
C MET A 539 2.93 -9.53 21.54
N LEU A 540 2.94 -10.59 20.72
CA LEU A 540 1.72 -11.11 20.08
C LEU A 540 0.76 -11.69 21.12
N ASP A 541 1.27 -12.57 21.99
CA ASP A 541 0.50 -13.19 23.06
C ASP A 541 -0.10 -12.12 23.98
N LYS A 542 0.66 -11.07 24.30
CA LYS A 542 0.19 -9.93 25.09
C LYS A 542 -0.95 -9.18 24.43
N SER A 543 -0.90 -8.99 23.11
CA SER A 543 -1.97 -8.33 22.36
C SER A 543 -3.28 -9.12 22.46
N TYR A 544 -3.22 -10.45 22.29
CA TYR A 544 -4.39 -11.31 22.43
C TYR A 544 -4.86 -11.48 23.88
N GLN A 545 -3.95 -11.48 24.84
CA GLN A 545 -4.30 -11.47 26.27
C GLN A 545 -5.06 -10.21 26.63
N TRP A 546 -4.59 -9.04 26.19
CA TRP A 546 -5.29 -7.78 26.39
C TRP A 546 -6.70 -7.83 25.79
N LEU A 547 -6.85 -8.27 24.54
CA LEU A 547 -8.15 -8.41 23.87
C LEU A 547 -9.11 -9.33 24.65
N LYS A 548 -8.60 -10.42 25.24
CA LYS A 548 -9.39 -11.40 26.00
C LYS A 548 -9.75 -10.92 27.42
N ASN A 549 -8.92 -10.05 28.01
CA ASN A 549 -9.00 -9.67 29.41
C ASN A 549 -9.41 -8.20 29.56
N GLU A 550 -8.44 -7.29 29.69
CA GLU A 550 -8.68 -5.85 29.96
C GLU A 550 -9.48 -5.19 28.84
N GLY A 551 -9.23 -5.60 27.60
CA GLY A 551 -9.82 -5.07 26.38
C GLY A 551 -11.20 -5.62 26.02
N LYS A 552 -11.67 -6.70 26.66
CA LYS A 552 -12.84 -7.47 26.20
C LYS A 552 -14.14 -6.66 26.10
N ASP A 553 -14.32 -5.68 26.99
CA ASP A 553 -15.50 -4.81 27.08
C ASP A 553 -15.21 -3.41 26.52
N SER A 554 -14.10 -3.23 25.80
CA SER A 554 -13.74 -1.97 25.16
C SER A 554 -14.62 -1.69 23.93
N PRO A 555 -14.69 -0.44 23.44
CA PRO A 555 -15.35 -0.13 22.16
C PRO A 555 -14.85 -1.02 21.02
N ALA A 556 -15.74 -1.41 20.10
CA ALA A 556 -15.44 -2.40 19.06
C ALA A 556 -14.30 -1.92 18.14
N MET A 557 -14.28 -0.63 17.78
CA MET A 557 -13.19 -0.05 17.01
C MET A 557 -11.82 -0.11 17.72
N LEU A 558 -11.77 0.07 19.04
CA LEU A 558 -10.52 -0.09 19.79
C LEU A 558 -10.03 -1.54 19.74
N GLN A 559 -10.93 -2.51 19.95
CA GLN A 559 -10.61 -3.94 19.84
C GLN A 559 -10.12 -4.28 18.42
N ARG A 560 -10.79 -3.75 17.39
CA ARG A 560 -10.41 -3.91 15.98
C ARG A 560 -8.97 -3.46 15.74
N TYR A 561 -8.60 -2.24 16.11
CA TYR A 561 -7.24 -1.75 15.85
C TYR A 561 -6.16 -2.57 16.56
N VAL A 562 -6.39 -2.99 17.81
CA VAL A 562 -5.43 -3.86 18.53
C VAL A 562 -5.32 -5.22 17.86
N ASN A 563 -6.44 -5.79 17.41
CA ASN A 563 -6.46 -7.07 16.71
C ASN A 563 -5.75 -7.00 15.35
N GLU A 564 -6.01 -5.97 14.55
CA GLU A 564 -5.34 -5.77 13.25
C GLU A 564 -3.82 -5.56 13.41
N ALA A 565 -3.40 -4.84 14.45
CA ALA A 565 -1.99 -4.70 14.80
C ALA A 565 -1.34 -6.04 15.19
N ALA A 566 -2.05 -6.85 15.99
CA ALA A 566 -1.64 -8.21 16.35
C ALA A 566 -1.52 -9.13 15.11
N GLU A 567 -2.45 -9.04 14.15
CA GLU A 567 -2.37 -9.80 12.89
C GLU A 567 -1.19 -9.35 12.00
N GLY A 568 -0.87 -8.06 11.99
CA GLY A 568 0.35 -7.53 11.39
C GLY A 568 1.61 -8.13 12.03
N LEU A 569 1.63 -8.22 13.35
CA LEU A 569 2.72 -8.83 14.11
C LEU A 569 2.85 -10.35 13.85
N ALA A 570 1.73 -11.08 13.84
CA ALA A 570 1.70 -12.50 13.51
C ALA A 570 2.21 -12.79 12.10
N ARG A 571 1.90 -11.91 11.13
CA ARG A 571 2.45 -11.97 9.78
C ARG A 571 3.96 -11.79 9.77
N ALA A 572 4.46 -10.78 10.49
CA ALA A 572 5.89 -10.52 10.59
C ALA A 572 6.67 -11.72 11.16
N LEU A 573 6.13 -12.39 12.19
CA LEU A 573 6.73 -13.61 12.75
C LEU A 573 6.79 -14.76 11.74
N ARG A 574 5.74 -14.98 10.94
CA ARG A 574 5.76 -16.00 9.87
C ARG A 574 6.79 -15.68 8.79
N ALA A 575 6.90 -14.41 8.41
CA ALA A 575 7.88 -13.99 7.41
C ALA A 575 9.32 -14.12 7.93
N GLN A 576 9.56 -13.85 9.21
CA GLN A 576 10.87 -14.09 9.86
C GLN A 576 11.23 -15.57 9.89
N GLU A 577 10.26 -16.46 10.10
CA GLU A 577 10.50 -17.90 10.03
C GLU A 577 10.89 -18.34 8.62
N ARG A 578 10.26 -17.77 7.59
CA ARG A 578 10.58 -18.05 6.19
C ARG A 578 11.96 -17.54 5.77
N ASP A 579 12.46 -16.51 6.43
CA ASP A 579 13.77 -15.91 6.16
C ASP A 579 14.92 -16.56 6.96
N LYS A 580 14.64 -17.52 7.85
CA LYS A 580 15.65 -18.41 8.43
C LYS A 580 16.19 -19.38 7.39
#